data_AF-A0A2N0ZII8-F1
#
_entry.id   AF-A0A2N0ZII8-F1
#
_cell.length_a   1.000
_cell.length_b   1.000
_cell.length_c   1.000
_cell.angle_alpha   90.00
_cell.angle_beta   90.00
_cell.angle_gamma   90.00
#
_symmetry.space_group_name_H-M   'P 1'
#
loop_
_entity.id
_entity.type
_entity.pdbx_description
1 polymer ?
#
loop_
_entity_poly.entity_id
_entity_poly.type
_entity_poly.pdbx_seq_one_letter_code
_entity_poly.pdbx_strand_id
1 'polypeptide(L)'
;MTTWNLTQMQRHLLICNGSTCMGAGAEMVTQNIRDEIRKNRLDEYIHTSRTRCNGRCKDKCVVIDYPKGTWYSVQQEETARAIVHETAEEKAMIYSMEHGERKRGETRIKGIDKYKKGKGPMKKAVLFVGHGSKLEDGNKEVLQFVKQMKEYIDPSLYVETCFLEFASPNIEDGIQLCIEKGADEVHVIPIILLHAGHSKLHIPAEIEHAKEHFPDIQFTYGQTIGVHEEIFEILKSRLADTGFDVNQKHEDTAILLIGRGGSDPYANGDFYKISRLLWEKLNVSIVESAFMGVTTPTVQDGMERCLKLGAKKIIMLPYFLFTGILMKRMNNMAEQFKETYPHVTIDIAEYFGYHPKLRTVLLERMQQALDGTSTGMQDLENFRKYAEEHGYEHHHH
;
A
#
# COMPACT_ATOMS: atom_id res chain seq x y z
N MET A 1 -8.36 41.93 7.30
CA MET A 1 -7.97 41.27 8.58
C MET A 1 -8.69 42.00 9.69
N THR A 2 -9.56 41.31 10.43
CA THR A 2 -10.21 41.87 11.62
C THR A 2 -9.26 41.68 12.80
N THR A 3 -8.94 42.76 13.51
CA THR A 3 -8.18 42.70 14.76
C THR A 3 -9.16 42.50 15.91
N TRP A 4 -9.14 41.34 16.54
CA TRP A 4 -10.00 41.03 17.68
C TRP A 4 -9.40 41.57 18.98
N ASN A 5 -10.24 42.10 19.88
CA ASN A 5 -9.81 42.48 21.22
C ASN A 5 -9.76 41.22 22.10
N LEU A 6 -8.55 40.73 22.39
CA LEU A 6 -8.33 39.51 23.19
C LEU A 6 -7.97 39.81 24.65
N THR A 7 -8.19 41.04 25.15
CA THR A 7 -7.76 41.44 26.50
C THR A 7 -8.44 40.62 27.61
N GLN A 8 -9.68 40.15 27.38
CA GLN A 8 -10.45 39.34 28.33
C GLN A 8 -10.26 37.82 28.13
N MET A 9 -9.45 37.41 27.14
CA MET A 9 -9.25 36.01 26.80
C MET A 9 -8.58 35.28 27.96
N GLN A 10 -9.21 34.21 28.41
CA GLN A 10 -8.70 33.33 29.47
C GLN A 10 -8.17 32.03 28.89
N ARG A 11 -8.79 31.54 27.81
CA ARG A 11 -8.45 30.27 27.18
C ARG A 11 -8.31 30.40 25.66
N HIS A 12 -7.37 29.65 25.11
CA HIS A 12 -7.13 29.58 23.68
C HIS A 12 -7.12 28.12 23.22
N LEU A 13 -8.13 27.76 22.44
CA LEU A 13 -8.25 26.43 21.85
C LEU A 13 -7.60 26.41 20.47
N LEU A 14 -6.49 25.68 20.36
CA LEU A 14 -5.81 25.41 19.09
C LEU A 14 -6.37 24.12 18.49
N ILE A 15 -6.90 24.20 17.27
CA ILE A 15 -7.57 23.09 16.60
C ILE A 15 -6.71 22.64 15.42
N CYS A 16 -6.31 21.37 15.39
CA CYS A 16 -5.47 20.82 14.34
C CYS A 16 -6.27 20.65 13.04
N ASN A 17 -5.89 21.38 12.00
CA ASN A 17 -6.44 21.24 10.65
C ASN A 17 -5.37 20.70 9.68
N GLY A 18 -4.41 19.91 10.17
CA GLY A 18 -3.54 19.11 9.31
C GLY A 18 -4.35 18.08 8.50
N SER A 19 -3.80 17.62 7.37
CA SER A 19 -4.48 16.73 6.40
C SER A 19 -5.16 15.53 7.07
N THR A 20 -4.45 14.81 7.95
CA THR A 20 -5.00 13.64 8.64
C THR A 20 -6.16 13.99 9.58
N CYS A 21 -6.09 15.13 10.29
CA CYS A 21 -7.21 15.59 11.14
C CYS A 21 -8.39 16.08 10.29
N MET A 22 -8.14 16.75 9.17
CA MET A 22 -9.20 17.16 8.22
C MET A 22 -9.95 15.94 7.67
N GLY A 23 -9.23 14.88 7.26
CA GLY A 23 -9.84 13.61 6.84
C GLY A 23 -10.64 12.92 7.95
N ALA A 24 -10.31 13.18 9.22
CA ALA A 24 -11.04 12.68 10.38
C ALA A 24 -12.14 13.63 10.90
N GLY A 25 -12.54 14.64 10.11
CA GLY A 25 -13.65 15.52 10.46
C GLY A 25 -13.29 16.75 11.32
N ALA A 26 -12.03 17.22 11.29
CA ALA A 26 -11.61 18.41 12.04
C ALA A 26 -12.42 19.68 11.74
N GLU A 27 -13.04 19.78 10.56
CA GLU A 27 -13.96 20.86 10.23
C GLU A 27 -15.19 20.83 11.15
N MET A 28 -15.77 19.65 11.35
CA MET A 28 -16.92 19.45 12.25
C MET A 28 -16.54 19.70 13.71
N VAL A 29 -15.35 19.24 14.13
CA VAL A 29 -14.81 19.54 15.47
C VAL A 29 -14.68 21.05 15.68
N THR A 30 -14.17 21.78 14.68
CA THR A 30 -14.05 23.23 14.74
C THR A 30 -15.41 23.91 14.87
N GLN A 31 -16.38 23.45 14.08
CA GLN A 31 -17.73 23.99 14.08
C GLN A 31 -18.41 23.77 15.44
N ASN A 32 -18.36 22.54 15.97
CA ASN A 32 -18.96 22.19 17.25
C ASN A 32 -18.39 23.00 18.42
N ILE A 33 -17.07 23.21 18.48
CA ILE A 33 -16.43 24.04 19.52
C ILE A 33 -16.92 25.49 19.40
N ARG A 34 -16.89 26.07 18.20
CA ARG A 34 -17.29 27.47 17.98
C ARG A 34 -18.78 27.69 18.21
N ASP A 35 -19.61 26.71 17.89
CA ASP A 35 -21.05 26.76 18.15
C ASP A 35 -21.34 26.70 19.64
N GLU A 36 -20.64 25.84 20.38
CA GLU A 36 -20.79 25.75 21.83
C GLU A 36 -20.32 27.02 22.54
N ILE A 37 -19.21 27.63 22.11
CA ILE A 37 -18.75 28.93 22.62
C ILE A 37 -19.82 30.01 22.40
N ARG A 38 -20.34 30.13 21.17
CA ARG A 38 -21.35 31.14 20.83
C ARG A 38 -22.67 30.94 21.58
N LYS A 39 -23.13 29.69 21.66
CA LYS A 39 -24.37 29.32 22.37
C LYS A 39 -24.33 29.75 23.84
N ASN A 40 -23.16 29.63 24.47
CA ASN A 40 -22.96 29.98 25.87
C ASN A 40 -22.37 31.39 26.08
N ARG A 41 -22.23 32.18 25.00
CA ARG A 41 -21.70 33.57 25.01
C ARG A 41 -20.31 33.66 25.64
N LEU A 42 -19.43 32.72 25.30
CA LEU A 42 -18.07 32.62 25.83
C LEU A 42 -17.01 33.25 24.91
N ASP A 43 -17.42 33.92 23.82
CA ASP A 43 -16.52 34.47 22.80
C ASP A 43 -15.50 35.51 23.33
N GLU A 44 -15.81 36.18 24.44
CA GLU A 44 -14.89 37.13 25.11
C GLU A 44 -13.79 36.41 25.90
N TYR A 45 -14.03 35.18 26.34
CA TYR A 45 -13.17 34.42 27.25
C TYR A 45 -12.40 33.29 26.56
N ILE A 46 -12.97 32.73 25.48
CA ILE A 46 -12.40 31.58 24.76
C ILE A 46 -12.18 31.96 23.30
N HIS A 47 -10.92 32.03 22.90
CA HIS A 47 -10.56 32.19 21.49
C HIS A 47 -10.25 30.83 20.84
N THR A 48 -10.47 30.73 19.53
CA THR A 48 -10.12 29.52 18.75
C THR A 48 -9.23 29.88 17.58
N SER A 49 -8.18 29.10 17.36
CA SER A 49 -7.37 29.20 16.13
C SER A 49 -7.23 27.84 15.47
N ARG A 50 -7.43 27.83 14.15
CA ARG A 50 -7.05 26.68 13.33
C ARG A 50 -5.54 26.68 13.17
N THR A 51 -4.94 25.52 13.30
CA THR A 51 -3.50 25.31 13.20
C THR A 51 -3.20 24.33 12.08
N ARG A 52 -1.95 24.30 11.61
CA ARG A 52 -1.45 23.20 10.76
C ARG A 52 -1.32 21.91 11.60
N CYS A 53 -0.56 20.93 11.12
CA CYS A 53 -0.31 19.71 11.87
C CYS A 53 0.37 20.00 13.23
N ASN A 54 -0.23 19.53 14.33
CA ASN A 54 0.35 19.58 15.68
C ASN A 54 1.10 18.28 16.05
N GLY A 55 1.31 17.39 15.08
CA GLY A 55 1.73 16.00 15.34
C GLY A 55 0.59 15.18 15.95
N ARG A 56 0.88 13.95 16.38
CA ARG A 56 -0.09 13.02 16.98
C ARG A 56 -1.23 12.61 16.04
N CYS A 57 -0.93 12.34 14.77
CA CYS A 57 -1.92 11.88 13.77
C CYS A 57 -2.66 10.60 14.17
N LYS A 58 -2.09 9.78 15.08
CA LYS A 58 -2.75 8.60 15.66
C LYS A 58 -3.83 8.94 16.71
N ASP A 59 -3.88 10.18 17.21
CA ASP A 59 -4.95 10.68 18.11
C ASP A 59 -5.95 11.63 17.42
N LYS A 60 -5.86 11.78 16.09
CA LYS A 60 -6.72 12.68 15.31
C LYS A 60 -8.21 12.53 15.68
N CYS A 61 -8.98 13.60 15.88
CA CYS A 61 -8.60 15.01 15.76
C CYS A 61 -7.95 15.57 17.04
N VAL A 62 -7.00 16.48 16.90
CA VAL A 62 -6.26 17.05 18.05
C VAL A 62 -6.73 18.48 18.36
N VAL A 63 -7.06 18.74 19.62
CA VAL A 63 -7.35 20.09 20.16
C VAL A 63 -6.46 20.35 21.38
N ILE A 64 -5.89 21.54 21.49
CA ILE A 64 -5.00 21.94 22.59
C ILE A 64 -5.62 23.12 23.32
N ASP A 65 -5.76 23.03 24.64
CA ASP A 65 -6.32 24.07 25.51
C ASP A 65 -5.23 24.77 26.31
N TYR A 66 -4.98 26.05 26.00
CA TYR A 66 -4.07 26.91 26.74
C TYR A 66 -4.83 27.86 27.67
N PRO A 67 -4.28 28.18 28.87
CA PRO A 67 -2.89 27.92 29.30
C PRO A 67 -2.65 26.56 29.95
N LYS A 68 -3.69 25.75 30.20
CA LYS A 68 -3.56 24.44 30.87
C LYS A 68 -2.59 23.51 30.15
N GLY A 69 -2.42 23.66 28.84
CA GLY A 69 -1.58 22.81 28.02
C GLY A 69 -2.15 21.40 27.90
N THR A 70 -3.47 21.22 28.06
CA THR A 70 -4.13 19.93 27.91
C THR A 70 -4.36 19.65 26.43
N TRP A 71 -3.99 18.47 25.97
CA TRP A 71 -4.19 18.00 24.61
C TRP A 71 -5.34 16.99 24.63
N TYR A 72 -6.26 17.12 23.69
CA TYR A 72 -7.42 16.26 23.56
C TYR A 72 -7.44 15.56 22.21
N SER A 73 -7.88 14.31 22.21
CA SER A 73 -8.30 13.55 21.03
C SER A 73 -9.81 13.64 20.93
N VAL A 74 -10.30 14.26 19.86
CA VAL A 74 -11.71 14.55 19.65
C VAL A 74 -12.23 13.64 18.54
N GLN A 75 -12.93 12.59 18.95
CA GLN A 75 -13.53 11.60 18.05
C GLN A 75 -15.03 11.83 17.86
N GLN A 76 -15.66 12.53 18.79
CA GLN A 76 -17.11 12.68 18.90
C GLN A 76 -17.48 14.12 19.24
N GLU A 77 -18.68 14.53 18.85
CA GLU A 77 -19.20 15.88 19.08
C GLU A 77 -19.27 16.22 20.58
N GLU A 78 -19.66 15.26 21.41
CA GLU A 78 -19.79 15.43 22.86
C GLU A 78 -18.44 15.83 23.48
N THR A 79 -17.34 15.25 23.00
CA THR A 79 -16.00 15.61 23.45
C THR A 79 -15.66 17.05 23.07
N ALA A 80 -16.00 17.46 21.84
CA ALA A 80 -15.76 18.82 21.35
C ALA A 80 -16.48 19.86 22.23
N ARG A 81 -17.74 19.60 22.57
CA ARG A 81 -18.54 20.47 23.45
C ARG A 81 -18.05 20.44 24.90
N ALA A 82 -17.67 19.26 25.41
CA ALA A 82 -17.17 19.11 26.78
C ALA A 82 -15.83 19.85 27.01
N ILE A 83 -14.98 19.99 25.98
CA ILE A 83 -13.73 20.79 26.08
C ILE A 83 -14.04 22.25 26.44
N VAL A 84 -15.09 22.84 25.85
CA VAL A 84 -15.48 24.24 26.14
C VAL A 84 -15.79 24.42 27.63
N HIS A 85 -16.44 23.42 28.23
CA HIS A 85 -16.86 23.43 29.63
C HIS A 85 -15.85 22.76 30.60
N GLU A 86 -14.69 22.32 30.12
CA GLU A 86 -13.67 21.63 30.92
C GLU A 86 -14.14 20.32 31.56
N THR A 87 -15.16 19.70 30.97
CA THR A 87 -15.77 18.44 31.45
C THR A 87 -15.42 17.24 30.57
N ALA A 88 -14.45 17.39 29.67
CA ALA A 88 -13.99 16.29 28.81
C ALA A 88 -13.43 15.15 29.66
N GLU A 89 -13.88 13.92 29.36
CA GLU A 89 -13.43 12.72 30.07
C GLU A 89 -11.92 12.52 29.97
N GLU A 90 -11.31 11.93 31.01
CA GLU A 90 -9.87 11.64 31.05
C GLU A 90 -9.43 10.77 29.87
N LYS A 91 -10.29 9.85 29.40
CA LYS A 91 -10.02 9.05 28.20
C LYS A 91 -9.77 9.89 26.96
N ALA A 92 -10.34 11.10 26.86
CA ALA A 92 -10.15 12.02 25.73
C ALA A 92 -8.83 12.79 25.82
N MET A 93 -8.17 12.82 26.99
CA MET A 93 -6.91 13.53 27.19
C MET A 93 -5.74 12.74 26.60
N ILE A 94 -4.95 13.40 25.77
CA ILE A 94 -3.68 12.91 25.21
C ILE A 94 -2.56 13.23 26.20
N TYR A 95 -2.46 14.51 26.56
CA TYR A 95 -1.50 15.03 27.52
C TYR A 95 -2.17 16.04 28.46
N SER A 96 -1.77 16.06 29.71
CA SER A 96 -2.04 17.12 30.69
C SER A 96 -0.72 17.74 31.16
N MET A 97 -0.76 18.96 31.69
CA MET A 97 0.38 19.56 32.38
C MET A 97 0.18 19.45 33.89
N GLU A 98 1.11 18.83 34.58
CA GLU A 98 1.15 18.77 36.04
C GLU A 98 2.52 19.20 36.54
N HIS A 99 2.58 20.24 37.37
CA HIS A 99 3.84 20.80 37.90
C HIS A 99 4.88 21.16 36.82
N GLY A 100 4.42 21.57 35.63
CA GLY A 100 5.29 21.90 34.50
C GLY A 100 5.74 20.69 33.68
N GLU A 101 5.37 19.47 34.07
CA GLU A 101 5.64 18.25 33.32
C GLU A 101 4.42 17.79 32.53
N ARG A 102 4.66 17.25 31.32
CA ARG A 102 3.59 16.63 30.52
C ARG A 102 3.34 15.22 31.01
N LYS A 103 2.13 14.95 31.51
CA LYS A 103 1.65 13.60 31.78
C LYS A 103 0.81 13.12 30.60
N ARG A 104 1.05 11.88 30.17
CA ARG A 104 0.29 11.25 29.08
C ARG A 104 -0.90 10.50 29.65
N GLY A 105 -2.04 10.56 28.97
CA GLY A 105 -3.18 9.68 29.28
C GLY A 105 -2.79 8.21 29.17
N GLU A 106 -3.28 7.37 30.07
CA GLU A 106 -2.88 5.96 30.19
C GLU A 106 -3.16 5.15 28.92
N THR A 107 -4.28 5.43 28.25
CA THR A 107 -4.75 4.71 27.06
C THR A 107 -4.14 5.22 25.75
N ARG A 108 -3.23 6.20 25.81
CA ARG A 108 -2.77 6.93 24.63
C ARG A 108 -1.46 6.37 24.09
N ILE A 109 -1.39 6.26 22.77
CA ILE A 109 -0.25 5.69 22.04
C ILE A 109 1.02 6.48 22.40
N LYS A 110 2.12 5.80 22.72
CA LYS A 110 3.41 6.48 22.95
C LYS A 110 3.85 7.18 21.67
N GLY A 111 4.20 8.46 21.77
CA GLY A 111 4.84 9.16 20.65
C GLY A 111 6.20 8.53 20.37
N ILE A 112 6.62 8.56 19.11
CA ILE A 112 7.96 8.12 18.73
C ILE A 112 8.94 9.17 19.23
N ASP A 113 10.05 8.72 19.80
CA ASP A 113 11.16 9.63 20.09
C ASP A 113 11.67 10.18 18.75
N LYS A 114 11.96 11.49 18.69
CA LYS A 114 12.60 12.06 17.51
C LYS A 114 13.90 11.28 17.27
N TYR A 115 14.03 10.70 16.07
CA TYR A 115 15.18 9.91 15.68
C TYR A 115 16.48 10.65 16.04
N LYS A 116 17.37 9.96 16.74
CA LYS A 116 18.74 10.42 16.98
C LYS A 116 19.67 9.44 16.28
N LYS A 117 20.40 9.93 15.28
CA LYS A 117 21.38 9.14 14.54
C LYS A 117 22.31 8.41 15.50
N GLY A 118 22.32 7.08 15.39
CA GLY A 118 23.20 6.23 16.20
C GLY A 118 24.67 6.50 15.84
N LYS A 119 25.58 6.43 16.82
CA LYS A 119 27.03 6.49 16.58
C LYS A 119 27.64 5.12 16.23
N GLY A 120 26.80 4.12 15.93
CA GLY A 120 27.19 2.75 15.65
C GLY A 120 27.38 2.47 14.15
N PRO A 121 27.66 1.21 13.77
CA PRO A 121 27.63 0.80 12.37
C PRO A 121 26.23 1.00 11.78
N MET A 122 26.18 1.48 10.53
CA MET A 122 24.94 1.70 9.79
C MET A 122 24.11 0.42 9.75
N LYS A 123 22.86 0.49 10.20
CA LYS A 123 21.95 -0.65 10.17
C LYS A 123 20.99 -0.53 9.01
N LYS A 124 20.76 -1.65 8.32
CA LYS A 124 19.90 -1.69 7.14
C LYS A 124 18.61 -2.45 7.43
N ALA A 125 17.51 -1.95 6.88
CA ALA A 125 16.23 -2.61 6.90
C ALA A 125 15.73 -2.85 5.47
N VAL A 126 15.06 -3.98 5.28
CA VAL A 126 14.33 -4.33 4.05
C VAL A 126 12.84 -4.33 4.39
N LEU A 127 12.08 -3.46 3.72
CA LEU A 127 10.64 -3.37 3.86
C LEU A 127 9.96 -3.94 2.62
N PHE A 128 9.37 -5.13 2.74
CA PHE A 128 8.58 -5.72 1.65
C PHE A 128 7.18 -5.11 1.61
N VAL A 129 6.77 -4.62 0.44
CA VAL A 129 5.47 -3.95 0.25
C VAL A 129 4.57 -4.80 -0.62
N GLY A 130 3.59 -5.48 -0.02
CA GLY A 130 2.50 -6.13 -0.76
C GLY A 130 1.46 -5.10 -1.22
N HIS A 131 0.65 -5.42 -2.23
CA HIS A 131 -0.48 -4.55 -2.58
C HIS A 131 -1.54 -4.52 -1.45
N GLY A 132 -1.78 -5.66 -0.82
CA GLY A 132 -2.84 -5.86 0.17
C GLY A 132 -4.20 -6.15 -0.45
N SER A 133 -5.04 -6.82 0.33
CA SER A 133 -6.33 -7.37 -0.08
C SER A 133 -7.38 -7.15 1.00
N LYS A 134 -8.62 -6.90 0.59
CA LYS A 134 -9.79 -6.89 1.50
C LYS A 134 -10.08 -8.27 2.09
N LEU A 135 -9.63 -9.34 1.41
CA LEU A 135 -9.73 -10.71 1.91
C LEU A 135 -8.44 -11.04 2.66
N GLU A 136 -8.59 -11.36 3.94
CA GLU A 136 -7.49 -11.58 4.88
C GLU A 136 -6.52 -12.69 4.42
N ASP A 137 -7.03 -13.73 3.77
CA ASP A 137 -6.21 -14.86 3.30
C ASP A 137 -5.12 -14.42 2.31
N GLY A 138 -5.42 -13.47 1.42
CA GLY A 138 -4.41 -12.93 0.50
C GLY A 138 -3.30 -12.16 1.21
N ASN A 139 -3.60 -11.54 2.35
CA ASN A 139 -2.60 -10.85 3.18
C ASN A 139 -1.75 -11.88 3.96
N LYS A 140 -2.38 -12.94 4.47
CA LYS A 140 -1.68 -14.04 5.17
C LYS A 140 -0.66 -14.73 4.25
N GLU A 141 -1.00 -14.95 2.98
CA GLU A 141 -0.10 -15.53 1.98
C GLU A 141 1.18 -14.70 1.82
N VAL A 142 1.08 -13.36 1.72
CA VAL A 142 2.25 -12.45 1.62
C VAL A 142 3.13 -12.58 2.87
N LEU A 143 2.52 -12.49 4.06
CA LEU A 143 3.24 -12.52 5.33
C LEU A 143 3.95 -13.86 5.54
N GLN A 144 3.28 -14.97 5.20
CA GLN A 144 3.86 -16.30 5.28
C GLN A 144 5.02 -16.47 4.29
N PHE A 145 4.85 -15.96 3.07
CA PHE A 145 5.90 -16.03 2.06
C PHE A 145 7.15 -15.24 2.45
N VAL A 146 6.99 -13.99 2.92
CA VAL A 146 8.13 -13.20 3.41
C VAL A 146 8.76 -13.86 4.64
N LYS A 147 7.96 -14.40 5.56
CA LYS A 147 8.47 -15.14 6.72
C LYS A 147 9.36 -16.32 6.31
N GLN A 148 8.98 -17.09 5.30
CA GLN A 148 9.80 -18.19 4.76
C GLN A 148 11.05 -17.67 4.06
N MET A 149 10.96 -16.53 3.36
CA MET A 149 12.09 -15.92 2.69
C MET A 149 13.15 -15.40 3.67
N LYS A 150 12.79 -15.02 4.90
CA LYS A 150 13.73 -14.56 5.94
C LYS A 150 14.86 -15.55 6.23
N GLU A 151 14.65 -16.85 6.01
CA GLU A 151 15.69 -17.89 6.17
C GLU A 151 16.85 -17.75 5.18
N TYR A 152 16.65 -17.00 4.08
CA TYR A 152 17.61 -16.78 3.00
C TYR A 152 18.16 -15.35 2.99
N ILE A 153 17.77 -14.52 3.96
CA ILE A 153 18.20 -13.13 4.10
C ILE A 153 19.25 -13.07 5.22
N ASP A 154 20.26 -12.22 5.05
CA ASP A 154 21.26 -11.95 6.09
C ASP A 154 20.56 -11.59 7.42
N PRO A 155 20.78 -12.36 8.51
CA PRO A 155 20.13 -12.13 9.80
C PRO A 155 20.42 -10.76 10.44
N SER A 156 21.44 -10.03 9.96
CA SER A 156 21.75 -8.67 10.41
C SER A 156 20.79 -7.62 9.84
N LEU A 157 20.06 -7.92 8.77
CA LEU A 157 19.08 -7.02 8.17
C LEU A 157 17.76 -7.07 8.94
N TYR A 158 17.19 -5.91 9.26
CA TYR A 158 15.82 -5.85 9.77
C TYR A 158 14.84 -6.08 8.63
N VAL A 159 14.01 -7.12 8.70
CA VAL A 159 13.04 -7.42 7.64
C VAL A 159 11.62 -7.21 8.13
N GLU A 160 10.92 -6.27 7.51
CA GLU A 160 9.51 -5.97 7.76
C GLU A 160 8.64 -6.20 6.52
N THR A 161 7.33 -6.23 6.73
CA THR A 161 6.34 -6.37 5.66
C THR A 161 5.17 -5.45 5.93
N CYS A 162 4.76 -4.70 4.92
CA CYS A 162 3.62 -3.82 4.95
C CYS A 162 2.80 -3.93 3.67
N PHE A 163 1.71 -3.19 3.61
CA PHE A 163 0.78 -3.18 2.50
C PHE A 163 0.54 -1.77 1.99
N LEU A 164 0.39 -1.67 0.68
CA LEU A 164 0.04 -0.43 0.02
C LEU A 164 -1.40 -0.01 0.37
N GLU A 165 -2.36 -0.94 0.31
CA GLU A 165 -3.78 -0.68 0.54
C GLU A 165 -4.47 -1.86 1.23
N PHE A 166 -5.67 -1.63 1.78
CA PHE A 166 -6.61 -2.64 2.32
C PHE A 166 -6.14 -3.49 3.50
N ALA A 167 -4.90 -3.36 3.93
CA ALA A 167 -4.31 -4.14 5.01
C ALA A 167 -3.31 -3.31 5.82
N SER A 168 -3.03 -3.77 7.03
CA SER A 168 -2.06 -3.17 7.94
C SER A 168 -0.95 -4.16 8.27
N PRO A 169 0.27 -3.70 8.58
CA PRO A 169 0.70 -2.29 8.63
C PRO A 169 0.74 -1.64 7.23
N ASN A 170 0.46 -0.34 7.14
CA ASN A 170 0.60 0.41 5.88
C ASN A 170 2.09 0.79 5.64
N ILE A 171 2.40 1.45 4.53
CA ILE A 171 3.80 1.80 4.20
C ILE A 171 4.43 2.72 5.26
N GLU A 172 3.71 3.76 5.71
CA GLU A 172 4.14 4.66 6.78
C GLU A 172 4.49 3.88 8.07
N ASP A 173 3.58 3.02 8.53
CA ASP A 173 3.77 2.16 9.70
C ASP A 173 4.98 1.21 9.50
N GLY A 174 5.13 0.64 8.30
CA GLY A 174 6.24 -0.25 7.96
C GLY A 174 7.61 0.45 8.01
N ILE A 175 7.69 1.66 7.45
CA ILE A 175 8.89 2.50 7.52
C ILE A 175 9.18 2.87 8.98
N GLN A 176 8.15 3.30 9.72
CA GLN A 176 8.27 3.63 11.13
C GLN A 176 8.84 2.44 11.94
N LEU A 177 8.31 1.22 11.74
CA LEU A 177 8.80 0.01 12.41
C LEU A 177 10.28 -0.27 12.10
N CYS A 178 10.73 -0.05 10.86
CA CYS A 178 12.14 -0.19 10.50
C CYS A 178 13.02 0.79 11.27
N ILE A 179 12.61 2.05 11.35
CA ILE A 179 13.35 3.12 12.03
C ILE A 179 13.35 2.90 13.56
N GLU A 180 12.25 2.44 14.14
CA GLU A 180 12.16 2.11 15.57
C GLU A 180 13.10 0.98 15.98
N LYS A 181 13.42 0.06 15.05
CA LYS A 181 14.46 -0.97 15.24
C LYS A 181 15.88 -0.41 15.12
N GLY A 182 16.02 0.85 14.76
CA GLY A 182 17.28 1.58 14.65
C GLY A 182 17.92 1.44 13.27
N ALA A 183 17.14 1.24 12.21
CA ALA A 183 17.64 1.29 10.84
C ALA A 183 18.09 2.71 10.47
N ASP A 184 19.24 2.82 9.80
CA ASP A 184 19.76 4.03 9.17
C ASP A 184 19.47 4.05 7.65
N GLU A 185 19.26 2.87 7.06
CA GLU A 185 18.88 2.68 5.66
C GLU A 185 17.61 1.81 5.58
N VAL A 186 16.64 2.20 4.74
CA VAL A 186 15.42 1.44 4.48
C VAL A 186 15.30 1.17 2.98
N HIS A 187 15.40 -0.10 2.61
CA HIS A 187 15.27 -0.59 1.23
C HIS A 187 13.85 -1.12 1.03
N VAL A 188 13.03 -0.39 0.27
CA VAL A 188 11.61 -0.68 0.07
C VAL A 188 11.44 -1.56 -1.17
N ILE A 189 11.01 -2.81 -1.00
CA ILE A 189 10.93 -3.82 -2.07
C ILE A 189 9.47 -4.13 -2.40
N PRO A 190 8.94 -3.69 -3.56
CA PRO A 190 7.55 -3.93 -3.94
C PRO A 190 7.33 -5.38 -4.40
N ILE A 191 6.40 -6.08 -3.76
CA ILE A 191 5.90 -7.40 -4.19
C ILE A 191 4.73 -7.18 -5.16
N ILE A 192 5.05 -6.68 -6.35
CA ILE A 192 4.10 -6.31 -7.40
C ILE A 192 4.58 -6.90 -8.72
N LEU A 193 3.71 -7.64 -9.42
CA LEU A 193 4.06 -8.35 -10.67
C LEU A 193 4.52 -7.41 -11.77
N LEU A 194 3.71 -6.38 -12.04
CA LEU A 194 3.89 -5.48 -13.17
C LEU A 194 4.01 -4.05 -12.68
N HIS A 195 4.82 -3.29 -13.40
CA HIS A 195 5.20 -1.95 -13.04
C HIS A 195 4.11 -0.94 -13.45
N ALA A 196 3.10 -0.76 -12.58
CA ALA A 196 1.87 0.01 -12.86
C ALA A 196 1.75 1.28 -11.97
N GLY A 197 0.77 2.14 -12.27
CA GLY A 197 0.60 3.45 -11.59
C GLY A 197 0.73 3.44 -10.07
N HIS A 198 0.15 2.46 -9.38
CA HIS A 198 0.26 2.31 -7.92
C HIS A 198 1.73 2.17 -7.43
N SER A 199 2.58 1.42 -8.14
CA SER A 199 4.01 1.29 -7.80
C SER A 199 4.85 2.48 -8.27
N LYS A 200 4.39 3.26 -9.26
CA LYS A 200 5.09 4.45 -9.78
C LYS A 200 4.81 5.72 -8.99
N LEU A 201 3.67 5.78 -8.31
CA LEU A 201 3.20 7.00 -7.64
C LEU A 201 3.09 6.80 -6.13
N HIS A 202 2.32 5.81 -5.68
CA HIS A 202 1.93 5.76 -4.27
C HIS A 202 3.09 5.34 -3.36
N ILE A 203 3.83 4.27 -3.73
CA ILE A 203 5.01 3.85 -2.93
C ILE A 203 6.09 4.94 -2.93
N PRO A 204 6.46 5.53 -4.09
CA PRO A 204 7.36 6.69 -4.12
C PRO A 204 6.89 7.87 -3.27
N ALA A 205 5.60 8.21 -3.29
CA ALA A 205 5.04 9.28 -2.47
C ALA A 205 5.25 9.02 -0.97
N GLU A 206 4.93 7.82 -0.49
CA GLU A 206 5.13 7.45 0.91
C GLU A 206 6.61 7.48 1.32
N ILE A 207 7.53 7.12 0.41
CA ILE A 207 8.97 7.23 0.64
C ILE A 207 9.40 8.70 0.76
N GLU A 208 8.95 9.58 -0.15
CA GLU A 208 9.30 11.00 -0.10
C GLU A 208 8.70 11.69 1.13
N HIS A 209 7.46 11.34 1.51
CA HIS A 209 6.85 11.79 2.75
C HIS A 209 7.67 11.36 3.98
N ALA A 210 8.14 10.11 4.01
CA ALA A 210 9.00 9.62 5.08
C ALA A 210 10.34 10.37 5.14
N LYS A 211 10.93 10.78 4.01
CA LYS A 211 12.18 11.58 3.99
C LYS A 211 12.02 12.94 4.63
N GLU A 212 10.86 13.58 4.48
CA GLU A 212 10.57 14.86 5.15
C GLU A 212 10.58 14.70 6.69
N HIS A 213 10.10 13.55 7.17
CA HIS A 213 10.00 13.24 8.61
C HIS A 213 11.29 12.66 9.20
N PHE A 214 12.08 11.97 8.38
CA PHE A 214 13.28 11.24 8.77
C PHE A 214 14.47 11.60 7.83
N PRO A 215 14.95 12.85 7.85
CA PRO A 215 15.94 13.35 6.87
C PRO A 215 17.32 12.69 6.97
N ASP A 216 17.61 12.04 8.10
CA ASP A 216 18.87 11.31 8.33
C ASP A 216 18.82 9.85 7.83
N ILE A 217 17.65 9.35 7.42
CA ILE A 217 17.45 7.97 6.96
C ILE A 217 17.61 7.91 5.44
N GLN A 218 18.41 6.96 4.97
CA GLN A 218 18.55 6.72 3.54
C GLN A 218 17.45 5.76 3.07
N PHE A 219 16.82 6.09 1.94
CA PHE A 219 15.79 5.24 1.34
C PHE A 219 16.20 4.82 -0.06
N THR A 220 16.07 3.53 -0.34
CA THR A 220 16.23 2.97 -1.69
C THR A 220 14.93 2.31 -2.11
N TYR A 221 14.46 2.61 -3.32
CA TYR A 221 13.30 1.94 -3.90
C TYR A 221 13.73 0.79 -4.81
N GLY A 222 13.26 -0.41 -4.48
CA GLY A 222 13.48 -1.65 -5.23
C GLY A 222 12.65 -1.69 -6.51
N GLN A 223 13.19 -2.30 -7.55
CA GLN A 223 12.44 -2.60 -8.76
C GLN A 223 11.31 -3.61 -8.45
N THR A 224 10.19 -3.51 -9.16
CA THR A 224 9.12 -4.51 -9.14
C THR A 224 9.58 -5.86 -9.72
N ILE A 225 8.75 -6.89 -9.63
CA ILE A 225 9.07 -8.23 -10.16
C ILE A 225 9.39 -8.14 -11.66
N GLY A 226 8.49 -7.51 -12.43
CA GLY A 226 8.72 -7.17 -13.84
C GLY A 226 8.77 -8.38 -14.75
N VAL A 227 9.58 -8.31 -15.81
CA VAL A 227 9.86 -9.45 -16.70
C VAL A 227 11.13 -10.14 -16.22
N HIS A 228 11.04 -11.42 -15.89
CA HIS A 228 12.14 -12.18 -15.30
C HIS A 228 12.05 -13.67 -15.68
N GLU A 229 13.18 -14.35 -15.85
CA GLU A 229 13.20 -15.75 -16.32
C GLU A 229 12.42 -16.72 -15.41
N GLU A 230 12.58 -16.57 -14.10
CA GLU A 230 11.85 -17.39 -13.10
C GLU A 230 10.32 -17.25 -13.18
N ILE A 231 9.78 -16.18 -13.77
CA ILE A 231 8.33 -16.04 -13.99
C ILE A 231 7.84 -17.10 -14.96
N PHE A 232 8.61 -17.39 -16.00
CA PHE A 232 8.24 -18.41 -16.98
C PHE A 232 8.33 -19.81 -16.39
N GLU A 233 9.28 -20.06 -15.48
CA GLU A 233 9.33 -21.32 -14.72
C GLU A 233 8.09 -21.51 -13.84
N ILE A 234 7.61 -20.44 -13.20
CA ILE A 234 6.36 -20.48 -12.42
C ILE A 234 5.16 -20.78 -13.34
N LEU A 235 5.03 -20.04 -14.44
CA LEU A 235 3.92 -20.23 -15.39
C LEU A 235 3.91 -21.63 -16.00
N LYS A 236 5.08 -22.17 -16.38
CA LYS A 236 5.22 -23.56 -16.84
C LYS A 236 4.84 -24.56 -15.76
N SER A 237 5.22 -24.33 -14.50
CA SER A 237 4.79 -25.20 -13.39
C SER A 237 3.27 -25.20 -13.24
N ARG A 238 2.62 -24.02 -13.31
CA ARG A 238 1.16 -23.91 -13.23
C ARG A 238 0.44 -24.61 -14.37
N LEU A 239 1.00 -24.59 -15.57
CA LEU A 239 0.51 -25.40 -16.68
C LEU A 239 0.70 -26.89 -16.40
N ALA A 240 1.88 -27.31 -15.95
CA ALA A 240 2.16 -28.71 -15.64
C ALA A 240 1.19 -29.28 -14.58
N ASP A 241 0.80 -28.47 -13.59
CA ASP A 241 -0.18 -28.85 -12.56
C ASP A 241 -1.55 -29.24 -13.16
N THR A 242 -1.90 -28.77 -14.37
CA THR A 242 -3.13 -29.17 -15.08
C THR A 242 -2.97 -30.46 -15.89
N GLY A 243 -1.82 -31.15 -15.79
CA GLY A 243 -1.46 -32.29 -16.63
C GLY A 243 -0.95 -31.91 -18.02
N PHE A 244 -0.62 -30.65 -18.26
CA PHE A 244 -0.02 -30.19 -19.53
C PHE A 244 1.49 -30.47 -19.55
N ASP A 245 1.96 -31.32 -20.48
CA ASP A 245 3.40 -31.55 -20.65
C ASP A 245 4.04 -30.41 -21.46
N VAL A 246 4.79 -29.56 -20.77
CA VAL A 246 5.45 -28.38 -21.35
C VAL A 246 6.53 -28.70 -22.40
N ASN A 247 7.01 -29.96 -22.47
CA ASN A 247 8.05 -30.38 -23.42
C ASN A 247 7.47 -31.04 -24.68
N GLN A 248 6.18 -31.35 -24.70
CA GLN A 248 5.52 -31.98 -25.85
C GLN A 248 4.83 -30.95 -26.74
N LYS A 249 4.66 -31.31 -28.01
CA LYS A 249 3.91 -30.50 -28.98
C LYS A 249 2.41 -30.67 -28.77
N HIS A 250 1.69 -29.56 -28.66
CA HIS A 250 0.23 -29.53 -28.51
C HIS A 250 -0.40 -28.66 -29.60
N GLU A 251 -0.62 -29.23 -30.78
CA GLU A 251 -1.07 -28.48 -31.96
C GLU A 251 -2.48 -27.88 -31.83
N ASP A 252 -3.35 -28.55 -31.08
CA ASP A 252 -4.76 -28.16 -30.88
C ASP A 252 -5.00 -27.41 -29.55
N THR A 253 -3.95 -27.08 -28.78
CA THR A 253 -4.08 -26.42 -27.47
C THR A 253 -3.73 -24.93 -27.55
N ALA A 254 -4.58 -24.10 -26.94
CA ALA A 254 -4.31 -22.70 -26.69
C ALA A 254 -4.04 -22.44 -25.20
N ILE A 255 -3.10 -21.54 -24.91
CA ILE A 255 -2.91 -20.98 -23.58
C ILE A 255 -3.51 -19.58 -23.56
N LEU A 256 -4.47 -19.34 -22.68
CA LEU A 256 -5.05 -18.02 -22.45
C LEU A 256 -4.43 -17.43 -21.17
N LEU A 257 -3.40 -16.60 -21.31
CA LEU A 257 -2.77 -15.92 -20.19
C LEU A 257 -3.63 -14.73 -19.75
N ILE A 258 -4.04 -14.71 -18.48
CA ILE A 258 -5.01 -13.74 -17.98
C ILE A 258 -4.41 -12.87 -16.89
N GLY A 259 -4.32 -11.57 -17.16
CA GLY A 259 -3.88 -10.55 -16.22
C GLY A 259 -5.04 -9.78 -15.61
N ARG A 260 -4.73 -8.88 -14.65
CA ARG A 260 -5.77 -8.01 -14.06
C ARG A 260 -6.18 -6.93 -15.05
N GLY A 261 -5.19 -6.37 -15.75
CA GLY A 261 -5.32 -5.16 -16.56
C GLY A 261 -5.22 -3.91 -15.68
N GLY A 262 -4.68 -2.84 -16.25
CA GLY A 262 -4.56 -1.54 -15.59
C GLY A 262 -4.73 -0.38 -16.56
N SER A 263 -4.82 0.83 -16.03
CA SER A 263 -4.83 2.07 -16.81
C SER A 263 -3.44 2.43 -17.36
N ASP A 264 -2.38 1.85 -16.81
CA ASP A 264 -1.00 2.10 -17.26
C ASP A 264 -0.69 1.28 -18.53
N PRO A 265 -0.46 1.94 -19.68
CA PRO A 265 -0.19 1.24 -20.93
C PRO A 265 1.15 0.48 -20.93
N TYR A 266 2.15 0.93 -20.16
CA TYR A 266 3.44 0.25 -20.08
C TYR A 266 3.32 -1.07 -19.30
N ALA A 267 2.55 -1.09 -18.21
CA ALA A 267 2.27 -2.32 -17.47
C ALA A 267 1.52 -3.34 -18.34
N ASN A 268 0.56 -2.88 -19.14
CA ASN A 268 -0.15 -3.73 -20.10
C ASN A 268 0.82 -4.24 -21.20
N GLY A 269 1.73 -3.40 -21.68
CA GLY A 269 2.76 -3.79 -22.64
C GLY A 269 3.72 -4.86 -22.10
N ASP A 270 4.16 -4.75 -20.85
CA ASP A 270 4.98 -5.76 -20.19
C ASP A 270 4.24 -7.09 -20.04
N PHE A 271 2.93 -7.07 -19.79
CA PHE A 271 2.12 -8.28 -19.78
C PHE A 271 2.12 -8.99 -21.15
N TYR A 272 1.96 -8.25 -22.24
CA TYR A 272 2.07 -8.80 -23.59
C TYR A 272 3.48 -9.31 -23.91
N LYS A 273 4.52 -8.63 -23.41
CA LYS A 273 5.90 -9.11 -23.52
C LYS A 273 6.09 -10.44 -22.80
N ILE A 274 5.57 -10.59 -21.59
CA ILE A 274 5.58 -11.86 -20.84
C ILE A 274 4.83 -12.94 -21.63
N SER A 275 3.65 -12.63 -22.16
CA SER A 275 2.86 -13.57 -22.96
C SER A 275 3.63 -14.06 -24.19
N ARG A 276 4.27 -13.15 -24.93
CA ARG A 276 5.08 -13.53 -26.10
C ARG A 276 6.29 -14.38 -25.71
N LEU A 277 7.02 -13.98 -24.67
CA LEU A 277 8.19 -14.73 -24.20
C LEU A 277 7.82 -16.10 -23.62
N LEU A 278 6.65 -16.22 -23.00
CA LEU A 278 6.10 -17.51 -22.59
C LEU A 278 5.81 -18.38 -23.81
N TRP A 279 5.23 -17.82 -24.88
CA TRP A 279 4.95 -18.57 -26.11
C TRP A 279 6.23 -19.16 -26.72
N GLU A 280 7.33 -18.40 -26.78
CA GLU A 280 8.63 -18.94 -27.27
C GLU A 280 9.16 -20.11 -26.43
N LYS A 281 8.68 -20.26 -25.20
CA LYS A 281 9.09 -21.32 -24.25
C LYS A 281 8.10 -22.48 -24.20
N LEU A 282 7.03 -22.47 -25.00
CA LEU A 282 6.00 -23.49 -25.05
C LEU A 282 5.84 -24.03 -26.47
N ASN A 283 5.52 -25.32 -26.58
CA ASN A 283 5.30 -25.96 -27.89
C ASN A 283 3.80 -26.05 -28.20
N VAL A 284 3.15 -24.88 -28.26
CA VAL A 284 1.71 -24.69 -28.56
C VAL A 284 1.53 -23.80 -29.78
N SER A 285 0.41 -24.00 -30.49
CA SER A 285 0.09 -23.20 -31.67
C SER A 285 -0.46 -21.80 -31.33
N ILE A 286 -1.05 -21.63 -30.14
CA ILE A 286 -1.79 -20.42 -29.78
C ILE A 286 -1.46 -20.01 -28.33
N VAL A 287 -1.04 -18.76 -28.15
CA VAL A 287 -1.02 -18.09 -26.84
C VAL A 287 -1.72 -16.75 -26.99
N GLU A 288 -2.84 -16.59 -26.29
CA GLU A 288 -3.62 -15.36 -26.26
C GLU A 288 -3.49 -14.66 -24.90
N SER A 289 -3.67 -13.35 -24.91
CA SER A 289 -3.60 -12.51 -23.70
C SER A 289 -4.94 -11.86 -23.47
N ALA A 290 -5.40 -11.86 -22.22
CA ALA A 290 -6.65 -11.20 -21.85
C ALA A 290 -6.58 -10.61 -20.45
N PHE A 291 -7.55 -9.74 -20.14
CA PHE A 291 -7.63 -9.06 -18.86
C PHE A 291 -8.97 -9.31 -18.16
N MET A 292 -8.92 -9.48 -16.84
CA MET A 292 -10.11 -9.60 -15.99
C MET A 292 -10.93 -8.31 -15.89
N GLY A 293 -10.30 -7.15 -16.12
CA GLY A 293 -10.99 -5.87 -16.14
C GLY A 293 -10.07 -4.69 -16.46
N VAL A 294 -10.62 -3.48 -16.35
CA VAL A 294 -9.97 -2.17 -16.59
C VAL A 294 -9.61 -1.89 -18.04
N THR A 295 -9.05 -2.86 -18.75
CA THR A 295 -8.61 -2.73 -20.15
C THR A 295 -9.04 -3.94 -20.99
N THR A 296 -8.84 -3.86 -22.30
CA THR A 296 -9.18 -4.88 -23.28
C THR A 296 -7.92 -5.46 -23.91
N PRO A 297 -7.98 -6.67 -24.51
CA PRO A 297 -9.13 -7.57 -24.66
C PRO A 297 -9.58 -8.21 -23.35
N THR A 298 -10.88 -8.45 -23.23
CA THR A 298 -11.47 -9.16 -22.08
C THR A 298 -11.19 -10.66 -22.15
N VAL A 299 -11.37 -11.38 -21.04
CA VAL A 299 -11.27 -12.85 -21.03
C VAL A 299 -12.25 -13.50 -22.03
N GLN A 300 -13.44 -12.91 -22.21
CA GLN A 300 -14.38 -13.32 -23.26
C GLN A 300 -13.77 -13.18 -24.66
N ASP A 301 -13.21 -12.00 -24.97
CA ASP A 301 -12.59 -11.75 -26.28
C ASP A 301 -11.42 -12.71 -26.54
N GLY A 302 -10.59 -12.98 -25.52
CA GLY A 302 -9.48 -13.92 -25.61
C GLY A 302 -9.93 -15.35 -25.84
N MET A 303 -10.98 -15.80 -25.13
CA MET A 303 -11.61 -17.10 -25.34
C MET A 303 -12.12 -17.25 -26.77
N GLU A 304 -12.87 -16.27 -27.28
CA GLU A 304 -13.39 -16.29 -28.65
C GLU A 304 -12.29 -16.31 -29.71
N ARG A 305 -11.16 -15.63 -29.47
CA ARG A 305 -10.00 -15.67 -30.36
C ARG A 305 -9.36 -17.05 -30.39
N CYS A 306 -9.13 -17.67 -29.24
CA CYS A 306 -8.63 -19.05 -29.16
C CYS A 306 -9.50 -20.01 -29.98
N LEU A 307 -10.83 -19.90 -29.85
CA LEU A 307 -11.80 -20.71 -30.60
C LEU A 307 -11.73 -20.45 -32.11
N LYS A 308 -11.70 -19.18 -32.54
CA LYS A 308 -11.60 -18.81 -33.96
C LYS A 308 -10.29 -19.26 -34.60
N LEU A 309 -9.22 -19.37 -33.83
CA LEU A 309 -7.93 -19.92 -34.25
C LEU A 309 -7.90 -21.45 -34.27
N GLY A 310 -8.99 -22.13 -33.89
CA GLY A 310 -9.16 -23.57 -34.01
C GLY A 310 -8.74 -24.38 -32.79
N ALA A 311 -8.58 -23.77 -31.62
CA ALA A 311 -8.22 -24.48 -30.40
C ALA A 311 -9.31 -25.50 -30.00
N LYS A 312 -8.92 -26.76 -29.77
CA LYS A 312 -9.80 -27.81 -29.23
C LYS A 312 -9.61 -27.99 -27.72
N LYS A 313 -8.51 -27.48 -27.17
CA LYS A 313 -8.25 -27.37 -25.74
C LYS A 313 -7.77 -25.96 -25.41
N ILE A 314 -8.27 -25.37 -24.34
CA ILE A 314 -7.89 -24.04 -23.86
C ILE A 314 -7.54 -24.15 -22.37
N ILE A 315 -6.33 -23.75 -22.00
CA ILE A 315 -5.92 -23.65 -20.60
C ILE A 315 -5.91 -22.17 -20.21
N MET A 316 -6.81 -21.80 -19.30
CA MET A 316 -6.85 -20.48 -18.68
C MET A 316 -5.74 -20.39 -17.62
N LEU A 317 -4.78 -19.49 -17.82
CA LEU A 317 -3.60 -19.35 -16.98
C LEU A 317 -3.63 -18.02 -16.21
N PRO A 318 -4.00 -18.01 -14.91
CA PRO A 318 -4.16 -16.78 -14.14
C PRO A 318 -2.81 -16.19 -13.70
N TYR A 319 -2.53 -14.93 -14.10
CA TYR A 319 -1.35 -14.18 -13.70
C TYR A 319 -1.64 -13.24 -12.52
N PHE A 320 -1.90 -13.84 -11.34
CA PHE A 320 -2.16 -13.14 -10.07
C PHE A 320 -1.30 -13.69 -8.93
N LEU A 321 -0.87 -12.82 -8.01
CA LEU A 321 -0.08 -13.22 -6.85
C LEU A 321 -0.89 -13.93 -5.76
N PHE A 322 -2.19 -13.69 -5.68
CA PHE A 322 -3.02 -14.20 -4.59
C PHE A 322 -4.42 -14.52 -5.07
N THR A 323 -5.10 -15.34 -4.30
CA THR A 323 -6.50 -15.73 -4.54
C THR A 323 -7.49 -14.57 -4.31
N GLY A 324 -8.79 -14.86 -4.36
CA GLY A 324 -9.84 -13.94 -3.94
C GLY A 324 -10.90 -13.69 -5.00
N ILE A 325 -11.41 -12.46 -5.07
CA ILE A 325 -12.57 -12.11 -5.91
C ILE A 325 -12.30 -12.39 -7.38
N LEU A 326 -11.09 -12.09 -7.88
CA LEU A 326 -10.75 -12.31 -9.29
C LEU A 326 -10.69 -13.81 -9.64
N MET A 327 -10.11 -14.64 -8.77
CA MET A 327 -10.11 -16.09 -8.96
C MET A 327 -11.52 -16.67 -8.92
N LYS A 328 -12.36 -16.25 -7.97
CA LYS A 328 -13.78 -16.67 -7.93
C LYS A 328 -14.52 -16.32 -9.22
N ARG A 329 -14.32 -15.11 -9.76
CA ARG A 329 -14.90 -14.69 -11.04
C ARG A 329 -14.39 -15.56 -12.19
N MET A 330 -13.09 -15.84 -12.24
CA MET A 330 -12.51 -16.64 -13.31
C MET A 330 -13.02 -18.08 -13.30
N ASN A 331 -13.17 -18.70 -12.13
CA ASN A 331 -13.79 -20.02 -12.01
C ASN A 331 -15.22 -20.04 -12.56
N ASN A 332 -16.04 -19.03 -12.22
CA ASN A 332 -17.39 -18.92 -12.76
C ASN A 332 -17.39 -18.78 -14.30
N MET A 333 -16.46 -18.00 -14.86
CA MET A 333 -16.31 -17.86 -16.31
C MET A 333 -15.90 -19.20 -16.95
N ALA A 334 -14.97 -19.94 -16.35
CA ALA A 334 -14.55 -21.25 -16.86
C ALA A 334 -15.72 -22.23 -16.93
N GLU A 335 -16.56 -22.30 -15.89
CA GLU A 335 -17.76 -23.15 -15.90
C GLU A 335 -18.76 -22.72 -16.99
N GLN A 336 -19.02 -21.41 -17.13
CA GLN A 336 -19.87 -20.89 -18.21
C GLN A 336 -19.32 -21.22 -19.60
N PHE A 337 -17.99 -21.15 -19.79
CA PHE A 337 -17.38 -21.51 -21.05
C PHE A 337 -17.48 -23.00 -21.35
N LYS A 338 -17.34 -23.88 -20.35
CA LYS A 338 -17.55 -25.32 -20.52
C LYS A 338 -18.97 -25.65 -20.96
N GLU A 339 -19.97 -24.96 -20.40
CA GLU A 339 -21.38 -25.11 -20.80
C GLU A 339 -21.62 -24.58 -22.23
N THR A 340 -21.02 -23.45 -22.57
CA THR A 340 -21.21 -22.78 -23.87
C THR A 340 -20.49 -23.51 -25.01
N TYR A 341 -19.31 -24.09 -24.74
CA TYR A 341 -18.44 -24.72 -25.73
C TYR A 341 -18.13 -26.19 -25.36
N PRO A 342 -19.13 -27.09 -25.33
CA PRO A 342 -18.97 -28.46 -24.83
C PRO A 342 -18.04 -29.35 -25.69
N HIS A 343 -17.68 -28.89 -26.89
CA HIS A 343 -16.76 -29.57 -27.81
C HIS A 343 -15.29 -29.14 -27.63
N VAL A 344 -15.02 -28.21 -26.72
CA VAL A 344 -13.68 -27.71 -26.40
C VAL A 344 -13.36 -28.05 -24.95
N THR A 345 -12.19 -28.63 -24.72
CA THR A 345 -11.72 -28.89 -23.34
C THR A 345 -11.24 -27.58 -22.73
N ILE A 346 -11.80 -27.18 -21.59
CA ILE A 346 -11.43 -25.94 -20.91
C ILE A 346 -10.95 -26.25 -19.50
N ASP A 347 -9.67 -26.02 -19.27
CA ASP A 347 -9.02 -26.18 -17.97
C ASP A 347 -8.63 -24.81 -17.41
N ILE A 348 -8.56 -24.70 -16.09
CA ILE A 348 -7.99 -23.54 -15.40
C ILE A 348 -6.80 -24.00 -14.57
N ALA A 349 -5.66 -23.34 -14.77
CA ALA A 349 -4.48 -23.56 -13.96
C ALA A 349 -4.60 -22.86 -12.60
N GLU A 350 -3.84 -23.33 -11.62
CA GLU A 350 -3.63 -22.58 -10.39
C GLU A 350 -3.01 -21.21 -10.71
N TYR A 351 -3.34 -20.21 -9.89
CA TYR A 351 -2.82 -18.85 -10.09
C TYR A 351 -1.31 -18.79 -9.86
N PHE A 352 -0.64 -17.81 -10.48
CA PHE A 352 0.81 -17.60 -10.38
C PHE A 352 1.32 -17.75 -8.93
N GLY A 353 0.73 -17.00 -8.00
CA GLY A 353 0.90 -17.24 -6.57
C GLY A 353 2.29 -16.91 -6.03
N TYR A 354 2.52 -17.24 -4.76
CA TYR A 354 3.81 -17.13 -4.08
C TYR A 354 4.67 -18.38 -4.27
N HIS A 355 4.93 -18.74 -5.54
CA HIS A 355 5.74 -19.91 -5.89
C HIS A 355 7.18 -19.79 -5.36
N PRO A 356 7.87 -20.87 -4.96
CA PRO A 356 9.26 -20.79 -4.46
C PRO A 356 10.24 -20.08 -5.39
N LYS A 357 10.02 -20.13 -6.71
CA LYS A 357 10.84 -19.38 -7.68
C LYS A 357 10.66 -17.86 -7.62
N LEU A 358 9.51 -17.38 -7.13
CA LEU A 358 9.30 -15.95 -6.89
C LEU A 358 10.26 -15.43 -5.81
N ARG A 359 10.65 -16.28 -4.86
CA ARG A 359 11.60 -15.93 -3.80
C ARG A 359 12.94 -15.53 -4.41
N THR A 360 13.41 -16.28 -5.42
CA THR A 360 14.64 -15.96 -6.16
C THR A 360 14.57 -14.55 -6.73
N VAL A 361 13.44 -14.19 -7.36
CA VAL A 361 13.26 -12.85 -7.94
C VAL A 361 13.28 -11.78 -6.86
N LEU A 362 12.54 -11.95 -5.76
CA LEU A 362 12.51 -10.94 -4.70
C LEU A 362 13.85 -10.78 -3.98
N LEU A 363 14.60 -11.87 -3.79
CA LEU A 363 15.97 -11.80 -3.23
C LEU A 363 16.91 -11.05 -4.17
N GLU A 364 16.78 -11.24 -5.49
CA GLU A 364 17.54 -10.46 -6.48
C GLU A 364 17.18 -8.97 -6.42
N ARG A 365 15.88 -8.64 -6.39
CA ARG A 365 15.40 -7.25 -6.28
C ARG A 365 15.84 -6.59 -4.98
N MET A 366 15.85 -7.35 -3.89
CA MET A 366 16.39 -6.91 -2.60
C MET A 366 17.88 -6.63 -2.71
N GLN A 367 18.67 -7.53 -3.31
CA GLN A 367 20.10 -7.36 -3.46
C GLN A 367 20.44 -6.13 -4.32
N GLN A 368 19.72 -5.94 -5.44
CA GLN A 368 19.83 -4.77 -6.31
C GLN A 368 19.52 -3.46 -5.56
N ALA A 369 18.60 -3.49 -4.59
CA ALA A 369 18.32 -2.33 -3.75
C ALA A 369 19.41 -2.10 -2.68
N LEU A 370 20.00 -3.16 -2.14
CA LEU A 370 21.06 -3.09 -1.12
C LEU A 370 22.40 -2.57 -1.69
N ASP A 371 22.72 -2.92 -2.93
CA ASP A 371 23.95 -2.52 -3.62
C ASP A 371 23.80 -1.25 -4.47
N GLY A 372 22.57 -0.73 -4.61
CA GLY A 372 22.28 0.51 -5.31
C GLY A 372 22.13 0.39 -6.83
N THR A 373 22.02 -0.82 -7.38
CA THR A 373 21.79 -1.06 -8.81
C THR A 373 20.30 -1.14 -9.20
N SER A 374 19.39 -1.02 -8.24
CA SER A 374 17.94 -1.08 -8.47
C SER A 374 17.46 0.01 -9.44
N THR A 375 16.75 -0.40 -10.48
CA THR A 375 16.10 0.55 -11.41
C THR A 375 14.89 1.25 -10.79
N GLY A 376 14.38 0.78 -9.64
CA GLY A 376 13.26 1.42 -8.94
C GLY A 376 13.56 2.85 -8.49
N MET A 377 14.84 3.21 -8.34
CA MET A 377 15.23 4.60 -8.06
C MET A 377 14.81 5.57 -9.17
N GLN A 378 14.74 5.11 -10.42
CA GLN A 378 14.25 5.94 -11.53
C GLN A 378 12.78 6.30 -11.35
N ASP A 379 11.97 5.41 -10.78
CA ASP A 379 10.55 5.67 -10.51
C ASP A 379 10.38 6.71 -9.41
N LEU A 380 11.24 6.68 -8.40
CA LEU A 380 11.29 7.68 -7.35
C LEU A 380 11.64 9.07 -7.91
N GLU A 381 12.58 9.15 -8.86
CA GLU A 381 12.90 10.39 -9.57
C GLU A 381 11.75 10.87 -10.48
N ASN A 382 11.12 9.95 -11.20
CA ASN A 382 9.97 10.26 -12.06
C ASN A 382 8.81 10.82 -11.23
N PHE A 383 8.57 10.24 -10.04
CA PHE A 383 7.59 10.75 -9.10
C PHE A 383 7.91 12.16 -8.63
N ARG A 384 9.16 12.47 -8.26
CA ARG A 384 9.55 13.83 -7.86
C ARG A 384 9.24 14.86 -8.95
N LYS A 385 9.62 14.56 -10.20
CA LYS A 385 9.30 15.43 -11.35
C LYS A 385 7.80 15.61 -11.53
N TYR A 386 7.04 14.53 -11.43
CA TYR A 386 5.58 14.58 -11.52
C TYR A 386 4.97 15.47 -10.43
N ALA A 387 5.40 15.31 -9.17
CA ALA A 387 4.92 16.07 -8.03
C ALA A 387 5.28 17.57 -8.11
N GLU A 388 6.46 17.90 -8.64
CA GLU A 388 6.87 19.30 -8.92
C GLU A 388 5.95 19.96 -9.96
N GLU A 389 5.56 19.23 -11.01
CA GLU A 389 4.76 19.76 -12.11
C GLU A 389 3.26 19.86 -11.77
N HIS A 390 2.71 18.88 -11.07
CA HIS A 390 1.26 18.72 -10.90
C HIS A 390 0.78 19.01 -9.48
N GLY A 391 1.70 19.09 -8.51
CA GLY A 391 1.38 18.90 -7.11
C GLY A 391 0.96 17.46 -6.83
N TYR A 392 1.22 16.98 -5.61
CA TYR A 392 0.70 15.69 -5.16
C TYR A 392 0.14 15.85 -3.75
N GLU A 393 -1.19 15.79 -3.62
CA GLU A 393 -1.83 15.69 -2.31
C GLU A 393 -1.99 14.20 -1.96
N HIS A 394 -1.40 13.77 -0.85
CA HIS A 394 -1.61 12.44 -0.30
C HIS A 394 -3.10 12.24 0.04
N HIS A 395 -3.81 11.48 -0.78
CA HIS A 395 -5.11 10.94 -0.41
C HIS A 395 -4.90 9.63 0.35
N HIS A 396 -4.90 9.70 1.68
CA HIS A 396 -5.03 8.49 2.50
C HIS A 396 -6.43 7.91 2.27
N HIS A 397 -6.50 6.74 1.62
CA HIS A 397 -7.74 5.99 1.44
C HIS A 397 -7.98 4.97 2.55
#